data_AF-A0A442UIS9-F1
#
_entry.id   AF-A0A442UIS9-F1
#
_cell.length_a   1.000
_cell.length_b   1.000
_cell.length_c   1.000
_cell.angle_alpha   90.00
_cell.angle_beta   90.00
_cell.angle_gamma   90.00
#
_symmetry.space_group_name_H-M   'P 1'
#
loop_
_entity.id
_entity.type
_entity.pdbx_description
1 polymer ?
#
loop_
_entity_poly.entity_id
_entity_poly.type
_entity_poly.pdbx_seq_one_letter_code
_entity_poly.pdbx_strand_id
1 'polypeptide(L)'
;MTKLSMSMFRNKEEFDAANDEDAMVVNGTLRNAYRVPRGADPRAPCLSGRVYGDTKGRFRDGDRITTSTIVSEEGDVFRTRFSVYRVESWYAPELAA
;
A
#
# COMPACT_ATOMS: atom_id res chain seq x y z
N MET A 1 19.39 1.16 -11.68
CA MET A 1 18.01 1.67 -11.79
C MET A 1 17.99 2.70 -12.91
N THR A 2 17.64 2.27 -14.11
CA THR A 2 17.57 3.10 -15.32
C THR A 2 16.26 3.88 -15.30
N LYS A 3 16.31 5.21 -15.26
CA LYS A 3 15.12 6.05 -15.39
C LYS A 3 14.61 5.94 -16.83
N LEU A 4 13.41 5.42 -17.01
CA LEU A 4 12.72 5.41 -18.30
C LEU A 4 12.32 6.84 -18.67
N SER A 5 12.80 7.31 -19.81
CA SER A 5 12.51 8.63 -20.38
C SER A 5 11.22 8.59 -21.20
N MET A 6 10.41 9.64 -21.12
CA MET A 6 9.18 9.81 -21.91
C MET A 6 9.42 9.71 -23.44
N SER A 7 10.66 9.95 -23.89
CA SER A 7 11.08 9.79 -25.28
C SER A 7 11.14 8.34 -25.78
N MET A 8 10.94 7.35 -24.90
CA MET A 8 10.99 5.92 -25.24
C MET A 8 9.61 5.31 -25.53
N PHE A 9 8.52 6.06 -25.34
CA PHE A 9 7.15 5.56 -25.50
C PHE A 9 6.44 6.31 -26.62
N ARG A 10 5.70 5.58 -27.46
CA ARG A 10 5.09 6.15 -28.68
C ARG A 10 3.87 6.99 -28.35
N ASN A 11 3.24 6.78 -27.20
CA ASN A 11 2.11 7.55 -26.73
C ASN A 11 2.02 7.52 -25.18
N LYS A 12 1.15 8.37 -24.64
CA LYS A 12 0.90 8.48 -23.19
C LYS A 12 0.36 7.17 -22.59
N GLU A 13 -0.43 6.42 -23.34
CA GLU A 13 -1.02 5.15 -22.90
C GLU A 13 0.04 4.05 -22.75
N GLU A 14 1.05 3.96 -23.63
CA GLU A 14 2.20 3.05 -23.48
C GLU A 14 3.07 3.44 -22.29
N PHE A 15 3.27 4.75 -22.04
CA PHE A 15 3.98 5.22 -20.85
C PHE A 15 3.21 4.91 -19.56
N ASP A 16 1.89 5.11 -19.56
CA ASP A 16 1.03 4.79 -18.41
C ASP A 16 0.96 3.27 -18.20
N ALA A 17 0.86 2.46 -19.25
CA ALA A 17 0.85 0.99 -19.18
C ALA A 17 2.21 0.39 -18.77
N ALA A 18 3.32 0.94 -19.25
CA ALA A 18 4.66 0.55 -18.81
C ALA A 18 4.94 1.00 -17.37
N ASN A 19 4.35 2.12 -16.93
CA ASN A 19 4.31 2.44 -15.51
C ASN A 19 3.44 1.44 -14.75
N ASP A 20 2.29 1.02 -15.27
CA ASP A 20 1.42 0.02 -14.63
C ASP A 20 2.10 -1.34 -14.43
N GLU A 21 2.94 -1.78 -15.36
CA GLU A 21 3.75 -3.00 -15.19
C GLU A 21 4.88 -2.84 -14.15
N ASP A 22 5.37 -1.61 -13.92
CA ASP A 22 6.27 -1.26 -12.80
C ASP A 22 5.51 -0.85 -11.51
N ALA A 23 4.16 -0.66 -11.55
CA ALA A 23 3.41 0.12 -10.55
C ALA A 23 2.87 -0.66 -9.34
N MET A 24 2.97 -2.00 -9.31
CA MET A 24 2.51 -2.78 -8.16
C MET A 24 3.66 -3.44 -7.40
N VAL A 25 4.79 -2.74 -7.25
CA VAL A 25 5.78 -3.14 -6.24
C VAL A 25 5.17 -2.91 -4.86
N VAL A 26 4.46 -3.93 -4.36
CA VAL A 26 3.95 -4.00 -2.99
C VAL A 26 5.13 -3.78 -2.06
N ASN A 27 5.07 -2.70 -1.27
CA ASN A 27 6.14 -2.35 -0.37
C ASN A 27 6.10 -3.13 0.94
N GLY A 28 4.95 -3.72 1.27
CA GLY A 28 4.78 -4.60 2.42
C GLY A 28 3.37 -5.16 2.48
N THR A 29 3.19 -6.20 3.27
CA THR A 29 1.89 -6.85 3.50
C THR A 29 1.38 -6.53 4.90
N LEU A 30 0.10 -6.18 5.00
CA LEU A 30 -0.59 -5.93 6.26
C LEU A 30 -1.43 -7.14 6.66
N ARG A 31 -1.29 -7.55 7.93
CA ARG A 31 -2.10 -8.57 8.59
C ARG A 31 -2.83 -8.00 9.79
N ASN A 32 -3.98 -8.58 10.12
CA ASN A 32 -4.89 -8.11 11.16
C ASN A 32 -5.17 -6.60 10.99
N ALA A 33 -5.40 -6.20 9.73
CA ALA A 33 -5.55 -4.81 9.35
C ALA A 33 -6.98 -4.32 9.62
N TYR A 34 -7.15 -3.04 9.93
CA TYR A 34 -8.45 -2.39 9.99
C TYR A 34 -8.36 -0.99 9.38
N ARG A 35 -9.49 -0.51 8.88
CA ARG A 35 -9.62 0.85 8.35
C ARG A 35 -9.76 1.85 9.48
N VAL A 36 -9.02 2.94 9.37
CA VAL A 36 -9.18 4.11 10.23
C VAL A 36 -10.07 5.13 9.50
N PRO A 37 -11.27 5.42 10.00
CA PRO A 37 -12.22 6.31 9.34
C PRO A 37 -11.74 7.77 9.40
N ARG A 38 -12.21 8.59 8.46
CA ARG A 38 -11.93 10.04 8.45
C ARG A 38 -12.31 10.66 9.79
N GLY A 39 -11.42 11.51 10.33
CA GLY A 39 -11.60 12.17 11.62
C GLY A 39 -11.10 11.38 12.84
N ALA A 40 -10.80 10.08 12.71
CA ALA A 40 -10.20 9.30 13.81
C ALA A 40 -8.67 9.46 13.90
N ASP A 41 -8.00 9.78 12.78
CA ASP A 41 -6.57 10.10 12.72
C ASP A 41 -6.35 11.22 11.70
N PRO A 42 -5.38 12.14 11.90
CA PRO A 42 -5.03 13.18 10.92
C PRO A 42 -4.68 12.65 9.52
N ARG A 43 -4.26 11.38 9.41
CA ARG A 43 -3.89 10.70 8.16
C ARG A 43 -5.06 9.97 7.51
N ALA A 44 -6.22 9.90 8.16
CA ALA A 44 -7.35 9.15 7.65
C ALA A 44 -7.92 9.75 6.34
N PRO A 45 -8.42 8.92 5.38
CA PRO A 45 -8.58 7.46 5.49
C PRO A 45 -7.23 6.73 5.38
N CYS A 46 -6.95 5.83 6.34
CA CYS A 46 -5.73 5.02 6.36
C CYS A 46 -5.99 3.61 6.90
N LEU A 47 -4.97 2.75 6.87
CA LEU A 47 -5.00 1.41 7.44
C LEU A 47 -4.13 1.33 8.68
N SER A 48 -4.52 0.53 9.66
CA SER A 48 -3.69 0.14 10.78
C SER A 48 -3.61 -1.38 10.85
N GLY A 49 -2.42 -1.94 11.06
CA GLY A 49 -2.20 -3.39 11.00
C GLY A 49 -0.76 -3.77 11.29
N ARG A 50 -0.45 -5.07 11.28
CA ARG A 50 0.92 -5.58 11.41
C ARG A 50 1.56 -5.69 10.03
N VAL A 51 2.73 -5.10 9.84
CA VAL A 51 3.46 -5.11 8.56
C VAL A 51 4.42 -6.29 8.46
N TYR A 52 4.57 -6.84 7.26
CA TYR A 52 5.49 -7.92 6.92
C TYR A 52 6.13 -7.67 5.56
N GLY A 53 7.39 -8.07 5.39
CA GLY A 53 8.11 -7.96 4.13
C GLY A 53 8.29 -6.51 3.67
N ASP A 54 8.55 -5.56 4.58
CA ASP A 54 8.78 -4.17 4.21
C ASP A 54 10.06 -4.04 3.36
N THR A 55 9.88 -3.80 2.06
CA THR A 55 10.98 -3.74 1.08
C THR A 55 11.81 -2.46 1.21
N LYS A 56 11.33 -1.48 1.98
CA LYS A 56 12.02 -0.22 2.24
C LYS A 56 12.88 -0.24 3.51
N GLY A 57 12.86 -1.33 4.29
CA GLY A 57 13.67 -1.49 5.51
C GLY A 57 13.34 -0.50 6.64
N ARG A 58 12.12 0.06 6.65
CA ARG A 58 11.65 1.03 7.65
C ARG A 58 11.08 0.36 8.89
N PHE A 59 10.55 -0.86 8.73
CA PHE A 59 9.82 -1.59 9.77
C PHE A 59 10.31 -3.03 9.87
N ARG A 60 10.14 -3.64 11.04
CA ARG A 60 10.37 -5.06 11.25
C ARG A 60 9.08 -5.83 11.06
N ASP A 61 9.21 -7.09 10.65
CA ASP A 61 8.07 -7.98 10.50
C ASP A 61 7.32 -8.15 11.84
N GLY A 62 6.01 -7.94 11.79
CA GLY A 62 5.11 -7.98 12.94
C GLY A 62 4.90 -6.63 13.63
N ASP A 63 5.64 -5.58 13.25
CA ASP A 63 5.44 -4.24 13.80
C ASP A 63 4.03 -3.73 13.47
N ARG A 64 3.34 -3.18 14.48
CA ARG A 64 2.06 -2.50 14.25
C ARG A 64 2.32 -1.10 13.70
N ILE A 65 1.77 -0.82 12.52
CA ILE A 65 1.89 0.47 11.85
C ILE A 65 0.51 1.06 11.53
N THR A 66 0.46 2.38 11.46
CA THR A 66 -0.63 3.12 10.81
C THR A 66 -0.08 3.70 9.51
N THR A 67 -0.70 3.38 8.38
CA THR A 67 -0.25 3.83 7.07
C THR A 67 -0.54 5.31 6.86
N SER A 68 0.09 5.89 5.84
CA SER A 68 -0.32 7.19 5.32
C SER A 68 -1.69 7.11 4.64
N THR A 69 -2.27 8.27 4.33
CA THR A 69 -3.55 8.40 3.64
C THR A 69 -3.63 7.52 2.40
N ILE A 70 -4.70 6.74 2.30
CA ILE A 70 -5.06 5.92 1.15
C ILE A 70 -5.44 6.86 0.00
N VAL A 71 -4.88 6.57 -1.18
CA VAL A 71 -5.07 7.33 -2.42
C VAL A 71 -5.85 6.49 -3.44
N SER A 72 -5.60 5.18 -3.50
CA SER A 72 -6.33 4.23 -4.35
C SER A 72 -6.45 2.87 -3.65
N GLU A 73 -7.44 2.10 -4.07
CA GLU A 73 -7.72 0.75 -3.60
C GLU A 73 -8.14 -0.12 -4.79
N GLU A 74 -7.46 -1.25 -4.93
CA GLU A 74 -7.68 -2.23 -5.99
C GLU A 74 -7.64 -3.63 -5.38
N GLY A 75 -8.82 -4.21 -5.09
CA GLY A 75 -8.92 -5.51 -4.46
C GLY A 75 -8.32 -5.54 -3.05
N ASP A 76 -7.26 -6.33 -2.86
CA ASP A 76 -6.51 -6.42 -1.61
C ASP A 76 -5.29 -5.49 -1.56
N VAL A 77 -5.07 -4.67 -2.60
CA VAL A 77 -3.94 -3.74 -2.69
C VAL A 77 -4.39 -2.30 -2.45
N PHE A 78 -3.67 -1.64 -1.55
CA PHE A 78 -3.94 -0.28 -1.08
C PHE A 78 -2.75 0.61 -1.38
N ARG A 79 -2.96 1.57 -2.28
CA ARG A 79 -1.98 2.61 -2.57
C ARG A 79 -2.17 3.75 -1.59
N THR A 80 -1.13 4.04 -0.82
CA THR A 80 -1.08 5.19 0.07
C THR A 80 -0.19 6.27 -0.53
N ARG A 81 -0.18 7.45 0.09
CA ARG A 81 0.61 8.60 -0.39
C ARG A 81 2.10 8.27 -0.63
N PHE A 82 2.68 7.36 0.14
CA PHE A 82 4.12 7.07 0.08
C PHE A 82 4.46 5.61 -0.20
N SER A 83 3.50 4.69 -0.15
CA SER A 83 3.76 3.25 -0.25
C SER A 83 2.53 2.47 -0.70
N VAL A 84 2.75 1.30 -1.27
CA VAL A 84 1.71 0.34 -1.64
C VAL A 84 1.73 -0.81 -0.64
N TYR A 85 0.57 -1.17 -0.10
CA TYR A 85 0.44 -2.29 0.83
C TYR A 85 -0.59 -3.29 0.32
N ARG A 86 -0.33 -4.58 0.49
CA ARG A 86 -1.34 -5.63 0.29
C ARG A 86 -1.93 -6.02 1.64
N VAL A 87 -3.25 -6.13 1.76
CA VAL A 87 -3.91 -6.62 2.97
C VAL A 87 -4.16 -8.12 2.84
N GLU A 88 -3.44 -8.91 3.62
CA GLU A 88 -3.61 -10.38 3.63
C GLU A 88 -4.72 -10.81 4.58
N SER A 89 -4.90 -10.12 5.71
CA SER A 89 -5.99 -10.40 6.65
C SER A 89 -6.54 -9.15 7.32
N TRP A 90 -7.87 -9.11 7.44
CA TRP A 90 -8.60 -8.07 8.18
C TRP A 90 -8.75 -8.46 9.65
N TYR A 91 -8.77 -7.46 10.52
CA TYR A 91 -9.08 -7.63 11.93
C TYR A 91 -10.54 -8.06 12.08
N ALA A 92 -10.74 -9.28 12.57
CA ALA A 92 -12.05 -9.81 12.95
C ALA A 92 -12.15 -9.81 14.48
N PRO A 93 -12.95 -8.92 15.09
CA PRO A 93 -13.10 -8.87 16.56
C PRO A 93 -13.78 -10.11 17.14
N GLU A 94 -14.42 -10.92 16.30
CA GLU A 94 -15.34 -12.01 16.70
C GLU A 94 -14.63 -13.32 17.08
N LEU A 95 -13.30 -13.39 16.88
CA LEU A 95 -12.49 -14.58 17.18
C LEU A 95 -11.59 -14.41 18.42
N ALA A 96 -11.78 -13.36 19.21
CA ALA A 96 -11.01 -13.08 20.43
C ALA A 96 -11.66 -13.64 21.71
N ALA A 97 -12.36 -14.78 21.60
CA ALA A 97 -13.00 -15.48 22.71
C ALA A 97 -12.05 -16.49 23.39
#